data_AF-A0A8T5S377-F1
#
_entry.id   AF-A0A8T5S377-F1
#
_cell.length_a   1.000
_cell.length_b   1.000
_cell.length_c   1.000
_cell.angle_alpha   90.00
_cell.angle_beta   90.00
_cell.angle_gamma   90.00
#
_symmetry.space_group_name_H-M   'P 1'
#
loop_
_entity.id
_entity.type
_entity.pdbx_description
1 polymer ?
#
loop_
_entity_poly.entity_id
_entity_poly.type
_entity_poly.pdbx_seq_one_letter_code
_entity_poly.pdbx_strand_id
1 'polypeptide(L)'
;MSGLDLSVIGKKNPEKIYEYDSKDVILYALGIGAQISELQFIYEGAPGGLKVFPSFATIPRRVAFPKLGNISFPRLIHGEELVRIHKSFPPQGKIICFSEVTNIFDKGKA
;
A
#
# COMPACT_ATOMS: atom_id res chain seq x y z
N MET A 1 23.21 -7.19 -17.25
CA MET A 1 21.77 -7.30 -17.56
C MET A 1 20.98 -6.93 -16.30
N SER A 2 19.81 -6.30 -16.44
CA SER A 2 19.05 -5.62 -15.36
C SER A 2 18.49 -6.54 -14.25
N GLY A 3 18.64 -7.86 -14.37
CA GLY A 3 18.11 -8.83 -13.40
C GLY A 3 16.58 -8.98 -13.42
N LEU A 4 15.88 -8.22 -14.26
CA LEU A 4 14.44 -8.26 -14.42
C LEU A 4 14.00 -9.55 -15.13
N ASP A 5 12.95 -10.17 -14.60
CA ASP A 5 12.27 -11.30 -15.25
C ASP A 5 11.05 -10.77 -16.02
N LEU A 6 11.12 -10.74 -17.35
CA LEU A 6 10.02 -10.26 -18.20
C LEU A 6 8.84 -11.25 -18.26
N SER A 7 9.03 -12.51 -17.84
CA SER A 7 7.97 -13.52 -17.87
C SER A 7 6.88 -13.28 -16.82
N VAL A 8 7.05 -12.32 -15.91
CA VAL A 8 6.09 -12.00 -14.85
C VAL A 8 4.93 -11.14 -15.32
N ILE A 9 5.02 -10.56 -16.52
CA ILE A 9 3.99 -9.70 -17.09
C ILE A 9 2.68 -10.49 -17.25
N GLY A 10 1.57 -9.92 -16.75
CA GLY A 10 0.23 -10.53 -16.80
C GLY A 10 0.01 -11.68 -15.81
N LYS A 11 1.02 -12.04 -14.99
CA LYS A 11 0.86 -13.09 -13.97
C LYS A 11 0.37 -12.50 -12.66
N LYS A 12 -0.76 -13.03 -12.17
CA LYS A 12 -1.27 -12.72 -10.83
C LYS A 12 -0.41 -13.39 -9.76
N ASN A 13 -0.01 -12.62 -8.76
CA ASN A 13 0.65 -13.15 -7.58
C ASN A 13 -0.37 -13.79 -6.63
N PRO A 14 0.05 -14.77 -5.81
CA PRO A 14 -0.80 -15.36 -4.79
C PRO A 14 -1.41 -14.32 -3.86
N GLU A 15 -2.65 -14.55 -3.46
CA GLU A 15 -3.34 -13.74 -2.48
C GLU A 15 -2.62 -13.81 -1.12
N LYS A 16 -2.61 -12.67 -0.42
CA LYS A 16 -2.16 -12.58 0.97
C LYS A 16 -3.16 -11.79 1.78
N ILE A 17 -3.26 -12.12 3.06
CA ILE A 17 -4.10 -11.40 4.00
C ILE A 17 -3.25 -10.35 4.70
N TYR A 18 -3.73 -9.11 4.71
CA TYR A 18 -3.23 -8.03 5.56
C TYR A 18 -4.28 -7.76 6.65
N GLU A 19 -3.93 -8.04 7.89
CA GLU A 19 -4.77 -7.76 9.06
C GLU A 19 -4.27 -6.48 9.73
N TYR A 20 -5.20 -5.62 10.14
CA TYR A 20 -4.88 -4.36 10.79
C TYR A 20 -5.94 -3.99 11.82
N ASP A 21 -5.55 -3.19 12.81
CA ASP A 21 -6.44 -2.68 13.84
C ASP A 21 -6.36 -1.14 13.98
N SER A 22 -7.01 -0.60 15.02
CA SER A 22 -7.04 0.84 15.28
C SER A 22 -5.65 1.44 15.48
N LYS A 23 -4.73 0.68 16.08
CA LYS A 23 -3.37 1.12 16.34
C LYS A 23 -2.61 1.34 15.03
N ASP A 24 -2.77 0.46 14.05
CA ASP A 24 -2.12 0.59 12.75
C ASP A 24 -2.59 1.84 11.98
N VAL A 25 -3.90 2.09 11.97
CA VAL A 25 -4.48 3.25 11.26
C VAL A 25 -4.16 4.56 11.96
N ILE A 26 -4.11 4.59 13.30
CA ILE A 26 -3.69 5.76 14.08
C ILE A 26 -2.20 6.02 13.87
N LEU A 27 -1.36 4.98 13.91
CA LEU A 27 0.07 5.11 13.66
C LEU A 27 0.34 5.65 12.25
N TYR A 28 -0.41 5.17 11.26
CA TYR A 28 -0.35 5.73 9.92
C TYR A 28 -0.74 7.21 9.88
N ALA A 29 -1.88 7.57 10.50
CA ALA A 29 -2.36 8.94 10.54
C ALA A 29 -1.31 9.89 11.16
N LEU A 30 -0.72 9.51 12.30
CA LEU A 30 0.37 10.25 12.92
C LEU A 30 1.61 10.32 12.02
N GLY A 31 1.96 9.20 11.37
CA GLY A 31 3.10 9.10 10.46
C GLY A 31 3.02 10.02 9.24
N ILE A 32 1.81 10.35 8.78
CA ILE A 32 1.57 11.31 7.70
C ILE A 32 1.30 12.73 8.20
N GLY A 33 1.35 12.96 9.51
CA GLY A 33 1.28 14.29 10.11
C GLY A 33 -0.09 14.72 10.63
N ALA A 34 -1.00 13.78 10.94
CA ALA A 34 -2.24 14.11 11.63
C ALA A 34 -1.95 14.80 12.97
N GLN A 35 -2.69 15.87 13.26
CA GLN A 35 -2.47 16.74 14.42
C GLN A 35 -3.33 16.33 15.62
N ILE A 36 -2.95 16.78 16.81
CA ILE A 36 -3.66 16.49 18.07
C ILE A 36 -5.13 16.95 18.08
N SER A 37 -5.48 17.94 17.26
CA SER A 37 -6.84 18.45 17.12
C SER A 37 -7.71 17.57 16.21
N GLU A 38 -7.11 16.67 15.43
CA GLU A 38 -7.80 15.83 14.45
C GLU A 38 -8.22 14.48 15.07
N LEU A 39 -8.93 14.53 16.20
CA LEU A 39 -9.28 13.36 17.01
C LEU A 39 -9.94 12.23 16.21
N GLN A 40 -10.73 12.57 15.19
CA GLN A 40 -11.36 11.60 14.30
C GLN A 40 -10.38 10.65 13.58
N PHE A 41 -9.08 10.94 13.52
CA PHE A 41 -8.06 10.09 12.91
C PHE A 41 -7.08 9.47 13.91
N ILE A 42 -7.01 9.99 15.13
CA ILE A 42 -5.96 9.62 16.11
C ILE A 42 -6.52 9.10 17.44
N TYR A 43 -7.84 9.04 17.61
CA TYR A 43 -8.48 8.59 18.83
C TYR A 43 -9.69 7.68 18.53
N GLU A 44 -9.66 6.47 19.06
CA GLU A 44 -10.70 5.46 18.83
C GLU A 44 -12.08 5.88 19.38
N GLY A 45 -12.08 6.67 20.46
CA GLY A 45 -13.30 7.19 21.09
C GLY A 45 -13.79 8.52 20.50
N ALA A 46 -13.30 8.94 19.34
CA ALA A 46 -13.73 10.19 18.72
C ALA A 46 -15.25 10.19 18.46
N PRO A 47 -15.93 11.34 18.59
CA PRO A 47 -17.33 11.45 18.22
C PRO A 47 -17.57 11.03 16.76
N GLY A 48 -18.48 10.08 16.55
CA GLY A 48 -18.73 9.50 15.21
C GLY A 48 -17.77 8.37 14.83
N GLY A 49 -16.87 7.96 15.73
CA GLY A 49 -15.92 6.88 15.55
C GLY A 49 -14.63 7.28 14.84
N LEU A 50 -13.64 6.38 14.89
CA LEU A 50 -12.37 6.54 14.20
C LEU A 50 -12.58 6.48 12.68
N LYS A 51 -11.93 7.40 11.96
CA LYS A 51 -11.86 7.46 10.50
C LYS A 51 -10.46 7.10 10.05
N VAL A 52 -10.36 6.57 8.84
CA VAL A 52 -9.10 6.14 8.23
C VAL A 52 -8.85 6.96 6.98
N PHE A 53 -7.64 7.50 6.84
CA PHE A 53 -7.24 8.23 5.64
C PHE A 53 -7.29 7.30 4.41
N PRO A 54 -7.84 7.76 3.27
CA PRO A 54 -7.86 6.99 2.01
C PRO A 54 -6.48 6.46 1.58
N SER A 55 -5.43 7.24 1.84
CA SER A 55 -4.03 6.91 1.50
C SER A 55 -3.47 5.74 2.31
N PHE A 56 -4.15 5.30 3.38
CA PHE A 56 -3.82 4.05 4.09
C PHE A 56 -3.81 2.84 3.14
N ALA A 57 -4.53 2.89 2.02
CA ALA A 57 -4.50 1.87 0.96
C ALA A 57 -3.09 1.50 0.47
N THR A 58 -2.12 2.41 0.61
CA THR A 58 -0.72 2.18 0.23
C THR A 58 0.03 1.23 1.19
N ILE A 59 -0.48 1.04 2.42
CA ILE A 59 0.15 0.19 3.42
C ILE A 59 -0.11 -1.31 3.15
N PRO A 60 -1.37 -1.78 3.00
CA PRO A 60 -1.65 -3.19 2.70
C PRO A 60 -0.99 -3.68 1.41
N ARG A 61 -0.82 -2.82 0.40
CA ARG A 61 -0.14 -3.14 -0.87
C ARG A 61 1.19 -3.86 -0.67
N ARG A 62 1.97 -3.52 0.36
CA ARG A 62 3.32 -4.06 0.57
C ARG A 62 3.35 -5.58 0.72
N VAL A 63 2.33 -6.21 1.30
CA VAL A 63 2.37 -7.68 1.48
C VAL A 63 2.32 -8.41 0.14
N ALA A 64 1.66 -7.83 -0.85
CA ALA A 64 1.51 -8.41 -2.18
C ALA A 64 2.53 -7.86 -3.21
N PHE A 65 3.66 -7.28 -2.79
CA PHE A 65 4.65 -6.78 -3.75
C PHE A 65 5.16 -7.91 -4.68
N PRO A 66 5.15 -7.72 -6.02
CA PRO A 66 5.50 -8.77 -6.97
C PRO A 66 7.00 -9.10 -6.93
N LYS A 67 7.36 -10.35 -7.20
CA LYS A 67 8.76 -10.71 -7.51
C LYS A 67 9.06 -10.30 -8.94
N LEU A 68 10.02 -9.40 -9.13
CA LEU A 68 10.39 -8.83 -10.44
C LEU A 68 11.65 -9.46 -11.06
N GLY A 69 12.16 -10.54 -10.47
CA GLY A 69 13.48 -11.10 -10.76
C GLY A 69 14.53 -10.72 -9.73
N ASN A 70 15.81 -10.85 -10.09
CA ASN A 70 16.94 -10.53 -9.23
C ASN A 70 17.35 -9.06 -9.37
N ILE A 71 16.49 -8.15 -8.88
CA ILE A 71 16.71 -6.70 -8.94
C ILE A 71 17.45 -6.17 -7.71
N SER A 72 18.22 -5.10 -7.91
CA SER A 72 18.88 -4.38 -6.82
C SER A 72 17.92 -3.37 -6.20
N PHE A 73 17.38 -3.67 -5.02
CA PHE A 73 16.48 -2.78 -4.28
C PHE A 73 17.06 -1.38 -3.98
N PRO A 74 18.37 -1.22 -3.66
CA PRO A 74 18.95 0.12 -3.49
C PRO A 74 18.92 1.00 -4.75
N ARG A 75 18.75 0.40 -5.93
CA ARG A 75 18.62 1.11 -7.22
C ARG A 75 17.17 1.15 -7.73
N LEU A 76 16.20 0.79 -6.88
CA LEU A 76 14.78 0.83 -7.21
C LEU A 76 14.14 2.08 -6.59
N ILE A 77 13.64 2.97 -7.44
CA ILE A 77 12.89 4.15 -7.01
C ILE A 77 11.40 3.91 -7.24
N HIS A 78 10.59 4.30 -6.26
CA HIS A 78 9.15 4.33 -6.40
C HIS A 78 8.75 5.56 -7.22
N GLY A 79 8.48 5.38 -8.51
CA GLY A 79 8.23 6.48 -9.44
C GLY A 79 6.83 7.10 -9.33
N GLU A 80 5.79 6.26 -9.37
CA GLU A 80 4.39 6.69 -9.44
C GLU A 80 3.49 5.81 -8.58
N GLU A 81 2.38 6.37 -8.10
CA GLU A 81 1.35 5.69 -7.31
C GLU A 81 -0.03 6.19 -7.74
N LEU A 82 -1.00 5.28 -7.87
CA LEU A 82 -2.40 5.62 -8.10
C LEU A 82 -3.27 4.77 -7.18
N VAL A 83 -4.16 5.43 -6.43
CA VAL A 83 -5.11 4.79 -5.53
C VAL A 83 -6.54 5.07 -6.00
N ARG A 84 -7.35 4.02 -6.11
CA ARG A 84 -8.81 4.12 -6.33
C ARG A 84 -9.53 3.50 -5.14
N ILE A 85 -10.34 4.29 -4.46
CA ILE A 85 -11.11 3.84 -3.28
C ILE A 85 -12.56 3.57 -3.68
N HIS A 86 -13.00 2.33 -3.47
CA HIS A 86 -14.38 1.91 -3.72
C HIS A 86 -15.26 1.99 -2.47
N LYS A 87 -14.66 1.86 -1.28
CA LYS A 87 -15.31 1.92 0.02
C LYS A 87 -14.32 2.44 1.05
N SER A 88 -14.79 3.24 2.00
CA SER A 88 -13.98 3.68 3.13
C SER A 88 -13.45 2.49 3.93
N PHE A 89 -12.22 2.59 4.42
CA PHE A 89 -11.64 1.57 5.30
C PHE A 89 -12.33 1.60 6.67
N PRO A 90 -12.72 0.44 7.23
CA PRO A 90 -13.08 0.36 8.63
C PRO A 90 -11.83 0.59 9.51
N PRO A 91 -12.01 0.98 10.79
CA PRO A 91 -10.90 1.17 11.74
C PRO A 91 -10.05 -0.08 12.01
N GLN A 92 -10.58 -1.25 11.70
CA GLN A 92 -9.91 -2.54 11.85
C GLN A 92 -10.48 -3.51 10.80
N GLY A 93 -9.69 -4.49 10.37
CA GLY A 93 -10.18 -5.51 9.46
C GLY A 93 -9.10 -6.36 8.82
N LYS A 94 -9.53 -7.13 7.82
CA LYS A 94 -8.67 -7.97 6.99
C LYS A 94 -8.87 -7.61 5.54
N ILE A 95 -7.77 -7.46 4.81
CA ILE A 95 -7.76 -7.13 3.38
C ILE A 95 -7.08 -8.28 2.65
N ILE A 96 -7.75 -8.82 1.63
CA ILE A 96 -7.12 -9.74 0.68
C ILE A 96 -6.37 -8.90 -0.35
N CYS A 97 -5.06 -9.06 -0.41
CA CYS A 97 -4.16 -8.34 -1.29
C CYS A 97 -3.59 -9.30 -2.34
N PHE A 98 -3.66 -8.90 -3.61
CA PHE A 98 -2.96 -9.52 -4.72
C PHE A 98 -2.39 -8.44 -5.62
N SER A 99 -1.46 -8.81 -6.48
CA SER A 99 -0.85 -7.88 -7.44
C SER A 99 -0.57 -8.57 -8.76
N GLU A 100 -0.39 -7.75 -9.79
CA GLU A 100 -0.05 -8.18 -11.13
C GLU A 100 0.91 -7.16 -11.72
N VAL A 101 1.97 -7.64 -12.38
CA VAL A 101 2.83 -6.77 -13.19
C VAL A 101 2.15 -6.57 -14.52
N THR A 102 1.55 -5.40 -14.73
CA THR A 102 0.79 -5.13 -15.95
C THR A 102 1.72 -4.88 -17.14
N ASN A 103 2.83 -4.16 -16.94
CA ASN A 103 3.80 -3.81 -17.97
C ASN A 103 5.20 -3.61 -17.39
N ILE A 104 6.22 -3.75 -18.24
CA ILE A 104 7.61 -3.33 -17.97
C ILE A 104 8.07 -2.51 -19.18
N PHE A 105 8.56 -1.30 -18.93
CA PHE A 105 9.03 -0.38 -19.97
C PHE A 105 10.51 -0.08 -19.79
N ASP A 106 11.27 -0.12 -20.88
CA ASP A 106 12.60 0.49 -20.93
C ASP A 106 12.44 1.98 -21.25
N LYS A 107 12.81 2.83 -20.30
CA LYS A 107 12.76 4.30 -20.45
C LYS A 107 13.98 4.86 -21.18
N GLY A 108 14.91 4.01 -21.62
CA GLY A 108 16.20 4.42 -22.17
C GLY A 108 17.15 4.93 -21.10
N LYS A 109 18.12 5.75 -21.51
CA LYS A 109 19.01 6.43 -20.56
C LYS A 109 18.32 7.70 -20.04
N ALA A 110 18.25 7.82 -18.73
CA ALA A 110 18.00 9.09 -18.04
C ALA A 110 19.31 9.87 -17.91
#